data_AF-A0A1Z4C3W7-F1
#
_entry.id   AF-A0A1Z4C3W7-F1
#
_cell.length_a   1.000
_cell.length_b   1.000
_cell.length_c   1.000
_cell.angle_alpha   90.00
_cell.angle_beta   90.00
_cell.angle_gamma   90.00
#
_symmetry.space_group_name_H-M   'P 1'
#
loop_
_entity.id
_entity.type
_entity.pdbx_description
1 polymer ?
#
loop_
_entity_poly.entity_id
_entity_poly.type
_entity_poly.pdbx_seq_one_letter_code
_entity_poly.pdbx_strand_id
1 'polypeptide(L)'
;MNNDQLIKTTHRVAVYATFALLYWVFIFLIITVFDLKIFREKMTEMFFFSLLGLFAILGSAIILNVMSNLSKISATLAATQPPETAPVRTAQWQRWLVLLSFPLIVAGLFAGDGLSKQRKKALLIASAEKLVAENQPALALLADYTFSPDYLQKSEHTLDILTKIDKNFPDVIVIVPDSIGDKKLFLGFGEQRYYRDDNDKNKAEKSAYIYPTSLEERAYLNQVFSGGGTAYRFHAEKGNYQLYFPVTFGDKKLVLYFSDFQRYGKYGS
;
A
#
# COMPACT_ATOMS: atom_id res chain seq x y z
N MET A 1 -2.77 -48.85 -12.11
CA MET A 1 -2.57 -47.54 -12.79
C MET A 1 -1.44 -47.71 -13.79
N ASN A 2 -1.57 -47.18 -15.01
CA ASN A 2 -0.51 -47.35 -16.02
C ASN A 2 0.71 -46.48 -15.63
N ASN A 3 1.84 -47.12 -15.30
CA ASN A 3 3.07 -46.42 -14.87
C ASN A 3 3.53 -45.37 -15.90
N ASP A 4 3.30 -45.60 -17.19
CA ASP A 4 3.65 -44.64 -18.23
C ASP A 4 2.78 -43.38 -18.22
N GLN A 5 1.51 -43.52 -17.84
CA GLN A 5 0.63 -42.36 -17.69
C GLN A 5 1.03 -41.53 -16.46
N LEU A 6 1.39 -42.18 -15.35
CA LEU A 6 1.87 -41.53 -14.14
C LEU A 6 3.16 -40.73 -14.38
N ILE A 7 4.13 -41.30 -15.11
CA ILE A 7 5.37 -40.61 -15.46
C ILE A 7 5.07 -39.37 -16.33
N LYS A 8 4.21 -39.53 -17.35
CA LYS A 8 3.84 -38.43 -18.26
C LYS A 8 3.10 -37.30 -17.55
N THR A 9 2.15 -37.60 -16.66
CA THR A 9 1.41 -36.58 -15.92
C THR A 9 2.30 -35.85 -14.93
N THR A 10 3.11 -36.59 -14.17
CA THR A 10 4.05 -36.03 -13.20
C THR A 10 5.05 -35.09 -13.87
N HIS A 11 5.61 -35.49 -15.03
CA HIS A 11 6.50 -34.62 -15.81
C HIS A 11 5.80 -33.33 -16.26
N ARG A 12 4.54 -33.41 -16.73
CA ARG A 12 3.79 -32.21 -17.12
C ARG A 12 3.53 -31.28 -15.94
N VAL A 13 3.14 -31.82 -14.79
CA VAL A 13 2.93 -31.06 -13.56
C VAL A 13 4.22 -30.35 -13.13
N ALA A 14 5.36 -31.05 -13.16
CA ALA A 14 6.66 -30.45 -12.86
C ALA A 14 6.97 -29.27 -13.79
N VAL A 15 6.82 -29.46 -15.11
CA VAL A 15 7.04 -28.39 -16.10
C VAL A 15 6.12 -27.20 -15.85
N TYR A 16 4.82 -27.42 -15.64
CA TYR A 16 3.88 -26.33 -15.38
C TYR A 16 4.17 -25.59 -14.07
N ALA A 17 4.54 -26.30 -13.01
CA ALA A 17 4.90 -25.67 -11.75
C ALA A 17 6.20 -24.85 -11.86
N THR A 18 7.18 -25.30 -12.67
CA THR A 18 8.37 -24.50 -13.00
C THR A 18 8.00 -23.21 -13.73
N PHE A 19 7.13 -23.27 -14.74
CA PHE A 19 6.65 -22.07 -15.43
C PHE A 19 5.86 -21.15 -14.49
N ALA A 20 4.98 -21.70 -13.65
CA ALA A 20 4.24 -20.92 -12.66
C ALA A 20 5.19 -20.18 -11.71
N LEU A 21 6.27 -20.82 -11.26
CA LEU A 21 7.31 -20.18 -10.45
C LEU A 21 8.00 -19.04 -11.21
N LEU A 22 8.34 -19.22 -12.49
CA LEU A 22 8.93 -18.17 -13.33
C LEU A 22 7.99 -16.96 -13.47
N TYR A 23 6.71 -17.19 -13.75
CA TYR A 23 5.71 -16.13 -13.80
C TYR A 23 5.56 -15.42 -12.46
N TRP A 24 5.58 -16.18 -11.37
CA TRP A 24 5.45 -15.61 -10.03
C TRP A 24 6.64 -14.72 -9.66
N VAL A 25 7.87 -15.17 -9.93
CA VAL A 25 9.09 -14.37 -9.76
C VAL A 25 9.03 -13.11 -10.63
N PHE A 26 8.58 -13.23 -11.88
CA PHE A 26 8.40 -12.07 -12.76
C PHE A 26 7.38 -11.07 -12.20
N ILE A 27 6.19 -11.53 -11.79
CA ILE A 27 5.16 -10.68 -11.17
C ILE A 27 5.72 -9.98 -9.93
N PHE A 28 6.42 -10.72 -9.07
CA PHE A 28 7.03 -10.18 -7.86
C PHE A 28 8.06 -9.09 -8.18
N LEU A 29 8.95 -9.33 -9.15
CA LEU A 29 9.93 -8.33 -9.59
C LEU A 29 9.24 -7.05 -10.09
N ILE A 30 8.20 -7.17 -10.92
CA ILE A 30 7.44 -6.00 -11.40
C ILE A 30 6.81 -5.25 -10.24
N ILE A 31 6.16 -5.96 -9.31
CA ILE A 31 5.55 -5.36 -8.12
C ILE A 31 6.59 -4.64 -7.27
N THR A 32 7.77 -5.22 -7.05
CA THR A 32 8.83 -4.64 -6.21
C THR A 32 9.53 -3.46 -6.89
N VAL A 33 9.90 -3.60 -8.17
CA VAL A 33 10.64 -2.56 -8.92
C VAL A 33 9.78 -1.32 -9.13
N PHE A 34 8.50 -1.50 -9.44
CA PHE A 34 7.56 -0.40 -9.68
C PHE A 34 6.74 -0.02 -8.45
N ASP A 35 7.00 -0.65 -7.30
CA ASP A 35 6.29 -0.47 -6.03
C ASP A 35 4.75 -0.53 -6.14
N LEU A 36 4.24 -1.48 -6.92
CA LEU A 36 2.80 -1.62 -7.19
C LEU A 36 2.06 -2.15 -5.95
N LYS A 37 0.97 -1.50 -5.55
CA LYS A 37 0.22 -1.83 -4.32
C LYS A 37 -1.13 -2.47 -4.61
N ILE A 38 -1.11 -3.58 -5.34
CA ILE A 38 -2.33 -4.23 -5.88
C ILE A 38 -3.11 -4.95 -4.76
N PHE A 39 -2.46 -5.37 -3.67
CA PHE A 39 -3.11 -6.10 -2.56
C PHE A 39 -2.43 -5.84 -1.19
N ARG A 40 -2.37 -4.60 -0.72
CA ARG A 40 -1.58 -4.24 0.47
C ARG A 40 -1.81 -5.12 1.71
N GLU A 41 -3.03 -5.58 1.93
CA GLU A 41 -3.36 -6.49 3.03
C GLU A 41 -2.96 -7.92 2.65
N LYS A 42 -2.06 -8.51 3.46
CA LYS A 42 -1.69 -9.93 3.40
C LYS A 42 -0.90 -10.40 2.17
N MET A 43 -0.37 -9.49 1.34
CA MET A 43 0.47 -9.88 0.19
C MET A 43 1.69 -10.70 0.55
N THR A 44 2.44 -10.29 1.58
CA THR A 44 3.64 -11.02 1.99
C THR A 44 3.30 -12.42 2.48
N GLU A 45 2.19 -12.58 3.22
CA GLU A 45 1.70 -13.87 3.70
C GLU A 45 1.23 -14.75 2.54
N MET A 46 0.35 -14.24 1.67
CA MET A 46 -0.11 -14.94 0.46
C MET A 46 1.07 -15.30 -0.46
N PHE A 47 2.08 -14.43 -0.56
CA PHE A 47 3.31 -14.66 -1.29
C PHE A 47 4.06 -15.87 -0.73
N PHE A 48 4.35 -15.90 0.57
CA PHE A 48 5.04 -17.03 1.18
C PHE A 48 4.24 -18.33 1.08
N PHE A 49 2.92 -18.29 1.27
CA PHE A 49 2.07 -19.47 1.11
C PHE A 49 2.05 -19.99 -0.34
N SER A 50 1.99 -19.09 -1.33
CA SER A 50 2.03 -19.49 -2.75
C SER A 50 3.37 -20.15 -3.11
N LEU A 51 4.48 -19.62 -2.58
CA LEU A 51 5.82 -20.16 -2.82
C LEU A 51 5.99 -21.54 -2.18
N LEU A 52 5.54 -21.69 -0.93
CA LEU A 52 5.51 -22.99 -0.23
C LEU A 52 4.66 -24.02 -0.99
N GLY A 53 3.47 -23.63 -1.46
CA GLY A 53 2.61 -24.49 -2.27
C GLY A 53 3.26 -24.92 -3.58
N LEU A 54 3.90 -24.00 -4.30
CA LEU A 54 4.63 -24.30 -5.53
C LEU A 54 5.80 -25.26 -5.27
N PHE A 55 6.57 -25.06 -4.19
CA PHE A 55 7.65 -25.97 -3.83
C PHE A 55 7.16 -27.34 -3.40
N ALA A 56 6.05 -27.43 -2.67
CA ALA A 56 5.44 -28.70 -2.30
C ALA A 56 5.00 -29.49 -3.54
N ILE A 57 4.37 -28.82 -4.52
CA ILE A 57 3.96 -29.44 -5.79
C ILE A 57 5.18 -29.89 -6.60
N LEU A 58 6.19 -29.03 -6.75
CA LEU A 58 7.43 -29.36 -7.48
C LEU A 58 8.16 -30.53 -6.83
N GLY A 59 8.36 -30.50 -5.51
CA GLY A 59 9.02 -31.56 -4.76
C GLY A 59 8.28 -32.88 -4.91
N SER A 60 6.96 -32.87 -4.74
CA SER A 60 6.11 -34.07 -4.91
C SER A 60 6.21 -34.62 -6.34
N ALA A 61 6.18 -33.75 -7.35
CA ALA A 61 6.30 -34.15 -8.74
C ALA A 61 7.70 -34.74 -9.03
N ILE A 62 8.77 -34.17 -8.51
CA ILE A 62 10.13 -34.70 -8.69
C ILE A 62 10.26 -36.09 -8.05
N ILE A 63 9.80 -36.24 -6.80
CA ILE A 63 9.85 -37.53 -6.08
C ILE A 63 9.09 -38.61 -6.86
N LEU A 64 7.85 -38.31 -7.27
CA LEU A 64 7.04 -39.25 -8.05
C LEU A 64 7.67 -39.57 -9.41
N ASN A 65 8.31 -38.59 -10.07
CA ASN A 65 8.99 -38.81 -11.34
C ASN A 65 10.18 -39.77 -11.17
N VAL A 66 11.03 -39.51 -10.18
CA VAL A 66 12.20 -40.35 -9.85
C VAL A 66 11.78 -41.77 -9.48
N MET A 67 10.83 -41.91 -8.54
CA MET A 67 10.33 -43.23 -8.10
C MET A 67 9.73 -44.02 -9.26
N SER A 68 8.91 -43.36 -10.09
CA SER A 68 8.26 -44.04 -11.21
C SER A 68 9.27 -44.43 -12.30
N ASN A 69 10.28 -43.60 -12.53
CA ASN A 69 11.33 -43.90 -13.51
C ASN A 69 12.23 -45.05 -13.02
N LEU A 70 12.61 -45.09 -11.74
CA LEU A 70 13.33 -46.22 -11.12
C LEU A 70 12.53 -47.52 -11.19
N SER A 71 11.24 -47.49 -10.87
CA SER A 71 10.34 -48.65 -10.97
C SER A 71 10.20 -49.16 -12.41
N LYS A 72 10.20 -48.25 -13.40
CA LYS A 72 10.19 -48.61 -14.81
C LYS A 72 11.53 -49.22 -15.24
N ILE A 73 12.66 -48.66 -14.79
CA ILE A 73 14.00 -49.21 -15.05
C ILE A 73 14.12 -50.62 -14.44
N SER A 74 13.66 -50.85 -13.21
CA SER A 74 13.68 -52.18 -12.61
C SER A 74 12.79 -53.18 -13.36
N ALA A 75 11.62 -52.73 -13.84
CA ALA A 75 10.72 -53.58 -14.63
C ALA A 75 11.25 -53.89 -16.04
N THR A 76 11.94 -52.93 -16.67
CA THR A 76 12.55 -53.10 -18.01
C THR A 76 13.88 -53.85 -17.96
N LEU A 77 14.64 -53.74 -16.88
CA LEU A 77 15.78 -54.65 -16.62
C LEU A 77 15.30 -56.10 -16.43
N ALA A 78 14.07 -56.30 -15.95
CA ALA A 78 13.43 -57.61 -15.82
C ALA A 78 12.74 -58.10 -17.11
N ALA A 79 12.51 -57.23 -18.10
CA ALA A 79 11.80 -57.57 -19.34
C ALA A 79 12.50 -56.95 -20.56
N THR A 80 13.03 -57.80 -21.44
CA THR A 80 13.83 -57.40 -22.61
C THR A 80 12.97 -56.74 -23.70
N GLN A 81 12.67 -55.43 -23.58
CA GLN A 81 12.15 -54.62 -24.68
C GLN A 81 12.68 -53.19 -24.67
N PRO A 82 13.08 -52.62 -25.83
CA PRO A 82 13.58 -51.26 -25.92
C PRO A 82 12.43 -50.23 -25.92
N PRO A 83 12.68 -48.98 -25.48
CA PRO A 83 11.65 -47.96 -25.41
C PRO A 83 11.37 -47.33 -26.78
N GLU A 84 10.09 -47.29 -27.19
CA GLU A 84 9.62 -46.44 -28.28
C GLU A 84 9.58 -44.97 -27.88
N THR A 85 10.16 -44.10 -28.71
CA THR A 85 10.06 -42.65 -28.58
C THR A 85 9.09 -42.09 -29.61
N ALA A 86 8.01 -41.49 -29.15
CA ALA A 86 7.05 -40.79 -30.02
C ALA A 86 7.52 -39.35 -30.30
N PRO A 87 7.38 -38.84 -31.53
CA PRO A 87 7.77 -37.48 -31.88
C PRO A 87 6.83 -36.45 -31.26
N VAL A 88 7.38 -35.47 -30.55
CA VAL A 88 6.63 -34.34 -29.99
C VAL A 88 6.42 -33.28 -31.07
N ARG A 89 5.23 -33.21 -31.66
CA ARG A 89 4.81 -32.06 -32.47
C ARG A 89 4.50 -30.88 -31.55
N THR A 90 5.41 -29.91 -31.47
CA THR A 90 5.15 -28.64 -30.75
C THR A 90 4.45 -27.66 -31.69
N ALA A 91 3.27 -27.20 -31.29
CA ALA A 91 2.48 -26.27 -32.10
C ALA A 91 3.00 -24.84 -31.90
N GLN A 92 3.51 -24.21 -32.98
CA GLN A 92 4.20 -22.91 -32.93
C GLN A 92 3.36 -21.77 -32.32
N TRP A 93 2.03 -21.83 -32.40
CA TRP A 93 1.11 -20.84 -31.81
C TRP A 93 1.18 -20.79 -30.27
N GLN A 94 1.56 -21.89 -29.61
CA GLN A 94 1.70 -21.94 -28.15
C GLN A 94 2.86 -21.05 -27.66
N ARG A 95 3.88 -20.83 -28.48
CA ARG A 95 5.01 -19.94 -28.14
C ARG A 95 4.58 -18.47 -28.11
N TRP A 96 3.71 -18.06 -29.04
CA TRP A 96 3.18 -16.70 -29.09
C TRP A 96 2.29 -16.38 -27.89
N LEU A 97 1.48 -17.33 -27.42
CA LEU A 97 0.68 -17.15 -26.21
C LEU A 97 1.53 -16.93 -24.96
N VAL A 98 2.63 -17.68 -24.83
CA VAL A 98 3.57 -17.50 -23.70
C VAL A 98 4.31 -16.17 -23.78
N LEU A 99 4.62 -15.67 -24.98
CA LEU A 99 5.26 -14.35 -25.11
C LEU A 99 4.30 -13.19 -24.82
N LEU A 100 3.04 -13.30 -25.26
CA LEU A 100 2.02 -12.25 -25.08
C LEU A 100 1.48 -12.18 -23.65
N SER A 101 1.60 -13.23 -22.84
CA SER A 101 1.14 -13.23 -21.46
C SER A 101 1.91 -12.23 -20.58
N PHE A 102 3.23 -12.06 -20.79
CA PHE A 102 4.06 -11.14 -20.00
C PHE A 102 3.59 -9.69 -20.07
N PRO A 103 3.45 -9.06 -21.25
CA PRO A 103 2.96 -7.67 -21.33
C PRO A 103 1.52 -7.55 -20.83
N LEU A 104 0.68 -8.58 -21.02
CA LEU A 104 -0.70 -8.57 -20.52
C LEU A 104 -0.74 -8.59 -18.99
N ILE A 105 0.11 -9.40 -18.35
CA ILE A 105 0.29 -9.41 -16.89
C ILE A 105 0.74 -8.04 -16.42
N VAL A 106 1.77 -7.45 -17.04
CA VAL A 106 2.26 -6.11 -16.68
C VAL A 106 1.12 -5.09 -16.77
N ALA A 107 0.40 -5.05 -17.88
CA ALA A 107 -0.73 -4.15 -18.06
C ALA A 107 -1.80 -4.34 -16.96
N GLY A 108 -2.13 -5.60 -16.63
CA GLY A 108 -3.06 -5.94 -15.55
C GLY A 108 -2.56 -5.47 -14.17
N LEU A 109 -1.26 -5.59 -13.89
CA LEU A 109 -0.68 -5.15 -12.63
C LEU A 109 -0.76 -3.62 -12.47
N PHE A 110 -0.40 -2.86 -13.51
CA PHE A 110 -0.51 -1.40 -13.49
C PHE A 110 -1.97 -0.92 -13.42
N ALA A 111 -2.88 -1.58 -14.14
CA ALA A 111 -4.31 -1.29 -14.04
C ALA A 111 -4.84 -1.55 -12.63
N GLY A 112 -4.45 -2.67 -12.01
CA GLY A 112 -4.80 -3.01 -10.63
C GLY A 112 -4.30 -1.97 -9.62
N ASP A 113 -3.06 -1.50 -9.75
CA ASP A 113 -2.49 -0.45 -8.90
C ASP A 113 -3.26 0.87 -9.03
N GLY A 114 -3.58 1.28 -10.27
CA GLY A 114 -4.38 2.48 -10.52
C GLY A 114 -5.77 2.40 -9.90
N LEU A 115 -6.46 1.27 -10.06
CA LEU A 115 -7.77 1.03 -9.44
C LEU A 115 -7.69 1.04 -7.91
N SER A 116 -6.66 0.43 -7.31
CA SER A 116 -6.44 0.44 -5.86
C SER A 116 -6.22 1.85 -5.32
N LYS A 117 -5.41 2.68 -6.01
CA LYS A 117 -5.21 4.09 -5.65
C LYS A 117 -6.51 4.89 -5.72
N GLN A 118 -7.31 4.71 -6.78
CA GLN A 118 -8.59 5.40 -6.92
C GLN A 118 -9.60 4.99 -5.83
N ARG A 119 -9.71 3.69 -5.53
CA ARG A 119 -10.57 3.18 -4.46
C ARG A 119 -10.17 3.75 -3.10
N LYS A 120 -8.87 3.76 -2.79
CA LYS A 120 -8.40 4.33 -1.52
C LYS A 120 -8.62 5.84 -1.46
N LYS A 121 -8.38 6.57 -2.56
CA LYS A 121 -8.69 8.01 -2.65
C LYS A 121 -10.17 8.26 -2.33
N ALA A 122 -11.08 7.53 -2.98
CA ALA A 122 -12.52 7.67 -2.76
C ALA A 122 -12.91 7.36 -1.31
N LEU A 123 -12.33 6.30 -0.73
CA LEU A 123 -12.55 5.94 0.67
C LEU A 123 -12.08 7.04 1.62
N LEU A 124 -10.85 7.55 1.46
CA LEU A 124 -10.32 8.60 2.33
C LEU A 124 -11.11 9.91 2.21
N ILE A 125 -11.58 10.27 1.01
CA ILE A 125 -12.45 11.43 0.84
C ILE A 125 -13.77 11.23 1.57
N ALA A 126 -14.43 10.08 1.38
CA ALA A 126 -15.70 9.77 2.03
C ALA A 126 -15.58 9.74 3.55
N SER A 127 -14.49 9.17 4.08
CA SER A 127 -14.19 9.21 5.52
C SER A 127 -13.96 10.64 6.01
N ALA A 128 -13.26 11.49 5.25
CA ALA A 128 -12.99 12.87 5.64
C ALA A 128 -14.29 13.70 5.65
N GLU A 129 -15.12 13.56 4.62
CA GLU A 129 -16.44 14.19 4.55
C GLU A 129 -17.31 13.79 5.74
N LYS A 130 -17.34 12.50 6.08
CA LYS A 130 -18.09 11.99 7.23
C LYS A 130 -17.55 12.52 8.56
N LEU A 131 -16.24 12.47 8.77
CA LEU A 131 -15.58 12.99 9.97
C LEU A 131 -15.89 14.48 10.15
N VAL A 132 -15.87 15.25 9.06
CA VAL A 132 -16.22 16.67 9.08
C VAL A 132 -17.69 16.88 9.42
N ALA A 133 -18.60 16.15 8.78
CA ALA A 133 -20.04 16.28 9.02
C ALA A 133 -20.45 15.93 10.45
N GLU A 134 -19.86 14.89 11.04
CA GLU A 134 -20.22 14.39 12.37
C GLU A 134 -19.57 15.18 13.51
N ASN A 135 -18.49 15.93 13.25
CA ASN A 135 -17.69 16.60 14.28
C ASN A 135 -17.60 18.12 14.09
N GLN A 136 -18.63 18.75 13.51
CA GLN A 136 -18.68 20.20 13.25
C GLN A 136 -18.28 21.06 14.46
N PRO A 137 -18.78 20.84 15.70
CA PRO A 137 -18.41 21.67 16.85
C PRO A 137 -16.92 21.57 17.20
N ALA A 138 -16.37 20.36 17.17
CA ALA A 138 -14.96 20.11 17.45
C ALA A 138 -14.05 20.77 16.40
N LEU A 139 -14.40 20.65 15.12
CA LEU A 139 -13.64 21.26 14.03
C LEU A 139 -13.77 22.79 13.98
N ALA A 140 -14.91 23.35 14.39
CA ALA A 140 -15.07 24.79 14.54
C ALA A 140 -14.12 25.36 15.60
N LEU A 141 -13.91 24.65 16.71
CA LEU A 141 -12.90 25.01 17.73
C LEU A 141 -11.49 25.01 17.15
N LEU A 142 -11.16 24.02 16.32
CA LEU A 142 -9.85 23.95 15.64
C LEU A 142 -9.66 25.08 14.62
N ALA A 143 -10.74 25.52 13.98
CA ALA A 143 -10.72 26.62 13.00
C ALA A 143 -10.59 27.99 13.67
N ASP A 144 -10.96 28.11 14.95
CA ASP A 144 -10.74 29.31 15.76
C ASP A 144 -9.29 29.40 16.27
N TYR A 145 -8.37 29.43 15.31
CA TYR A 145 -6.94 29.39 15.60
C TYR A 145 -6.44 30.68 16.25
N THR A 146 -5.78 30.52 17.40
CA THR A 146 -4.90 31.53 17.99
C THR A 146 -3.73 30.80 18.65
N PHE A 147 -2.48 31.22 18.42
CA PHE A 147 -1.33 30.60 19.06
C PHE A 147 -1.29 30.91 20.57
N SER A 148 -1.93 30.07 21.37
CA SER A 148 -2.02 30.20 22.83
C SER A 148 -1.91 28.83 23.50
N PRO A 149 -1.46 28.76 24.77
CA PRO A 149 -1.43 27.50 25.52
C PRO A 149 -2.78 26.76 25.55
N ASP A 150 -3.88 27.52 25.65
CA ASP A 150 -5.25 26.99 25.64
C ASP A 150 -5.60 26.35 24.28
N TYR A 151 -5.26 26.99 23.17
CA TYR A 151 -5.47 26.40 21.85
C TYR A 151 -4.62 25.13 21.66
N LEU A 152 -3.36 25.16 22.08
CA LEU A 152 -2.47 23.99 21.97
C LEU A 152 -3.08 22.78 22.69
N GLN A 153 -3.49 22.95 23.95
CA GLN A 153 -4.10 21.89 24.73
C GLN A 153 -5.43 21.40 24.13
N LYS A 154 -6.31 22.31 23.71
CA LYS A 154 -7.60 21.95 23.10
C LYS A 154 -7.41 21.23 21.78
N SER A 155 -6.46 21.68 20.95
CA SER A 155 -6.20 21.09 19.64
C SER A 155 -5.64 19.67 19.76
N GLU A 156 -4.70 19.44 20.68
CA GLU A 156 -4.13 18.13 20.97
C GLU A 156 -5.22 17.15 21.44
N HIS A 157 -6.01 17.53 22.45
CA HIS A 157 -7.08 16.70 22.97
C HIS A 157 -8.16 16.39 21.92
N THR A 158 -8.55 17.41 21.13
CA THR A 158 -9.56 17.23 20.08
C THR A 158 -9.04 16.28 18.99
N LEU A 159 -7.79 16.43 18.58
CA LEU A 159 -7.18 15.59 17.54
C LEU A 159 -6.97 14.15 18.02
N ASP A 160 -6.58 13.92 19.27
CA ASP A 160 -6.50 12.59 19.88
C ASP A 160 -7.84 11.83 19.85
N ILE A 161 -8.96 12.54 20.03
CA ILE A 161 -10.28 11.94 19.89
C ILE A 161 -10.58 11.65 18.42
N LEU A 162 -10.33 12.61 17.52
CA LEU A 162 -10.64 12.46 16.09
C LEU A 162 -9.84 11.33 15.43
N THR A 163 -8.56 11.12 15.79
CA THR A 163 -7.73 10.01 15.29
C THR A 163 -8.26 8.65 15.72
N LYS A 164 -8.99 8.56 16.84
CA LYS A 164 -9.59 7.33 17.36
C LYS A 164 -10.98 7.00 16.80
N ILE A 165 -11.65 7.96 16.14
CA ILE A 165 -13.00 7.76 15.59
C ILE A 165 -12.96 6.92 14.30
N ASP A 166 -12.03 7.20 13.38
CA ASP A 166 -11.94 6.49 12.10
C ASP A 166 -10.55 5.87 11.91
N LYS A 167 -10.50 4.53 11.87
CA LYS A 167 -9.28 3.75 11.62
C LYS A 167 -8.56 4.07 10.31
N ASN A 168 -9.23 4.73 9.37
CA ASN A 168 -8.62 5.15 8.10
C ASN A 168 -7.71 6.37 8.26
N PHE A 169 -7.76 7.05 9.41
CA PHE A 169 -6.99 8.26 9.72
C PHE A 169 -6.16 8.07 10.99
N PRO A 170 -5.13 7.21 10.95
CA PRO A 170 -4.25 7.01 12.10
C PRO A 170 -3.44 8.27 12.47
N ASP A 171 -3.30 9.23 11.55
CA ASP A 171 -2.69 10.53 11.80
C ASP A 171 -3.54 11.65 11.18
N VAL A 172 -3.93 12.61 12.01
CA VAL A 172 -4.72 13.79 11.63
C VAL A 172 -3.97 15.04 12.11
N ILE A 173 -3.68 15.93 11.16
CA ILE A 173 -3.02 17.21 11.44
C ILE A 173 -3.93 18.34 11.00
N VAL A 174 -4.08 19.35 11.85
CA VAL A 174 -4.69 20.64 11.47
C VAL A 174 -3.60 21.57 10.99
N ILE A 175 -3.78 22.09 9.78
CA ILE A 175 -2.89 23.08 9.16
C ILE A 175 -3.61 24.42 9.09
N VAL A 176 -2.92 25.47 9.55
CA VAL A 176 -3.42 26.86 9.53
C VAL A 176 -2.31 27.82 9.07
N PRO A 177 -2.65 28.96 8.44
CA PRO A 177 -1.68 29.99 8.08
C PRO A 177 -1.25 30.79 9.31
N ASP A 178 0.03 31.16 9.37
CA ASP A 178 0.56 32.08 10.38
C ASP A 178 1.82 32.81 9.86
N SER A 179 2.44 33.61 10.72
CA SER A 179 3.69 34.30 10.49
C SER A 179 4.60 34.27 11.72
N ILE A 180 5.91 34.25 11.46
CA ILE A 180 6.95 34.50 12.46
C ILE A 180 7.81 35.65 11.92
N GLY A 181 7.73 36.81 12.57
CA GLY A 181 8.20 38.07 11.96
C GLY A 181 7.48 38.32 10.64
N ASP A 182 8.23 38.67 9.59
CA ASP A 182 7.68 38.96 8.25
C ASP A 182 7.48 37.71 7.37
N LYS A 183 7.80 36.51 7.89
CA LYS A 183 7.73 35.27 7.11
C LYS A 183 6.37 34.61 7.27
N LYS A 184 5.57 34.62 6.20
CA LYS A 184 4.34 33.82 6.09
C LYS A 184 4.68 32.33 5.99
N LEU A 185 4.01 31.51 6.78
CA LEU A 185 4.22 30.08 6.87
C LEU A 185 2.93 29.37 7.30
N PHE A 186 3.01 28.05 7.46
CA PHE A 186 1.92 27.23 7.97
C PHE A 186 2.34 26.57 9.27
N LEU A 187 1.41 26.48 10.21
CA LEU A 187 1.58 25.67 11.41
C LEU A 187 0.77 24.39 11.32
N GLY A 188 1.27 23.32 11.95
CA GLY A 188 0.65 22.01 11.98
C GLY A 188 0.49 21.49 13.40
N PHE A 189 -0.75 21.23 13.80
CA PHE A 189 -1.13 20.67 15.10
C PHE A 189 -1.58 19.21 14.92
N GLY A 190 -1.07 18.29 15.74
CA GLY A 190 -1.35 16.85 15.66
C GLY A 190 -0.95 16.15 16.96
N GLU A 191 -1.52 14.97 17.22
CA GLU A 191 -1.44 14.24 18.50
C GLU A 191 0.00 14.04 19.00
N GLN A 192 0.95 13.67 18.13
CA GLN A 192 2.26 13.15 18.55
C GLN A 192 3.45 14.00 18.10
N ARG A 193 3.24 15.24 17.64
CA ARG A 193 4.35 16.05 17.16
C ARG A 193 5.22 16.66 18.26
N TYR A 194 4.72 16.74 19.48
CA TYR A 194 5.40 17.46 20.56
C TYR A 194 5.45 16.60 21.83
N TYR A 195 6.46 15.74 21.93
CA TYR A 195 6.91 15.25 23.23
C TYR A 195 7.55 16.45 23.96
N ARG A 196 6.74 17.17 24.74
CA ARG A 196 7.22 18.18 25.69
C ARG A 196 6.90 17.68 27.08
N ASP A 197 7.90 17.72 27.95
CA ASP A 197 7.75 17.51 29.38
C ASP A 197 6.61 18.40 29.90
N ASP A 198 5.65 17.83 30.64
CA ASP A 198 4.43 18.51 31.11
C ASP A 198 4.73 19.79 31.89
N ASN A 199 5.95 19.90 32.43
CA ASN A 199 6.45 21.07 33.15
C ASN A 199 6.75 22.31 32.26
N ASP A 200 6.75 22.19 30.92
CA ASP A 200 7.18 23.26 30.00
C ASP A 200 6.10 23.67 28.96
N LYS A 201 4.84 23.27 29.16
CA LYS A 201 3.70 23.66 28.28
C LYS A 201 3.55 25.16 28.09
N ASN A 202 4.00 25.96 29.05
CA ASN A 202 3.98 27.43 29.00
C ASN A 202 5.14 28.07 28.20
N LYS A 203 6.11 27.29 27.69
CA LYS A 203 7.21 27.77 26.82
C LYS A 203 7.11 27.23 25.39
N ALA A 204 5.90 26.93 24.93
CA ALA A 204 5.70 26.44 23.59
C ALA A 204 6.08 27.49 22.53
N GLU A 205 7.26 27.35 21.92
CA GLU A 205 7.68 28.22 20.82
C GLU A 205 6.93 27.89 19.52
N LYS A 206 6.44 28.93 18.82
CA LYS A 206 5.75 28.82 17.52
C LYS A 206 6.62 28.13 16.45
N SER A 207 7.93 28.26 16.54
CA SER A 207 8.92 27.59 15.67
C SER A 207 8.78 26.07 15.66
N ALA A 208 8.41 25.46 16.80
CA ALA A 208 8.20 24.01 16.89
C ALA A 208 7.01 23.56 16.03
N TYR A 209 6.02 24.43 15.84
CA TYR A 209 4.77 24.10 15.16
C TYR A 209 4.80 24.27 13.65
N ILE A 210 5.93 24.69 13.08
CA ILE A 210 6.05 24.93 11.64
C ILE A 210 5.75 23.63 10.89
N TYR A 211 4.74 23.68 10.02
CA TYR A 211 4.44 22.61 9.07
C TYR A 211 5.39 22.71 7.86
N PRO A 212 6.35 21.79 7.71
CA PRO A 212 7.24 21.82 6.57
C PRO A 212 6.45 21.49 5.29
N THR A 213 6.72 22.24 4.23
CA THR A 213 6.05 22.08 2.93
C THR A 213 7.07 22.05 1.80
N SER A 214 6.86 21.15 0.85
CA SER A 214 7.44 21.23 -0.49
C SER A 214 6.92 22.48 -1.22
N LEU A 215 7.53 22.82 -2.36
CA LEU A 215 7.12 23.96 -3.18
C LEU A 215 5.66 23.82 -3.63
N GLU A 216 5.25 22.63 -4.05
CA GLU A 216 3.89 22.36 -4.53
C GLU A 216 2.86 22.40 -3.41
N GLU A 217 3.16 21.83 -2.24
CA GLU A 217 2.27 21.86 -1.08
C GLU A 217 2.06 23.30 -0.60
N ARG A 218 3.14 24.09 -0.57
CA ARG A 218 3.07 25.50 -0.21
C ARG A 218 2.21 26.31 -1.18
N ALA A 219 2.36 26.07 -2.48
CA ALA A 219 1.54 26.73 -3.49
C ALA A 219 0.05 26.37 -3.34
N TYR A 220 -0.24 25.08 -3.11
CA TYR A 220 -1.60 24.60 -2.87
C TYR A 220 -2.21 25.22 -1.60
N LEU A 221 -1.50 25.17 -0.45
CA LEU A 221 -2.01 25.73 0.80
C LEU A 221 -2.22 27.25 0.70
N ASN A 222 -1.30 27.97 0.06
CA ASN A 222 -1.48 29.39 -0.22
C ASN A 222 -2.79 29.62 -1.01
N GLN A 223 -3.02 28.88 -2.10
CA GLN A 223 -4.25 29.01 -2.89
C GLN A 223 -5.52 28.73 -2.06
N VAL A 224 -5.49 27.70 -1.21
CA VAL A 224 -6.61 27.35 -0.33
C VAL A 224 -6.93 28.50 0.64
N PHE A 225 -5.91 29.07 1.29
CA PHE A 225 -6.09 30.12 2.29
C PHE A 225 -6.28 31.53 1.69
N SER A 226 -5.78 31.81 0.49
CA SER A 226 -5.84 33.15 -0.12
C SER A 226 -6.94 33.34 -1.16
N GLY A 227 -7.47 32.26 -1.77
CA GLY A 227 -8.22 32.35 -3.03
C GLY A 227 -9.50 31.52 -3.12
N GLY A 228 -10.12 31.17 -1.99
CA GLY A 228 -11.39 30.43 -2.00
C GLY A 228 -11.29 28.97 -2.48
N GLY A 229 -10.09 28.43 -2.66
CA GLY A 229 -9.90 27.03 -3.03
C GLY A 229 -10.53 26.09 -1.99
N THR A 230 -11.44 25.23 -2.46
CA THR A 230 -12.09 24.16 -1.67
C THR A 230 -11.71 22.76 -2.16
N ALA A 231 -10.95 22.68 -3.26
CA ALA A 231 -10.52 21.41 -3.82
C ALA A 231 -9.55 20.72 -2.86
N TYR A 232 -9.83 19.46 -2.53
CA TYR A 232 -8.91 18.61 -1.80
C TYR A 232 -7.68 18.27 -2.66
N ARG A 233 -6.53 18.04 -2.01
CA ARG A 233 -5.32 17.50 -2.65
C ARG A 233 -5.07 16.10 -2.11
N PHE A 234 -5.07 15.12 -3.01
CA PHE A 234 -4.69 13.74 -2.71
C PHE A 234 -3.32 13.46 -3.32
N HIS A 235 -2.39 12.98 -2.50
CA HIS A 235 -1.08 12.52 -2.92
C HIS A 235 -0.91 11.05 -2.53
N ALA A 236 -0.32 10.27 -3.42
CA ALA A 236 -0.06 8.86 -3.24
C ALA A 236 1.39 8.57 -3.62
N GLU A 237 2.23 8.28 -2.64
CA GLU A 237 3.64 8.01 -2.87
C GLU A 237 4.14 6.89 -1.95
N LYS A 238 4.83 5.91 -2.56
CA LYS A 238 5.45 4.77 -1.86
C LYS A 238 4.49 4.01 -0.93
N GLY A 239 3.22 3.92 -1.33
CA GLY A 239 2.16 3.28 -0.55
C GLY A 239 1.55 4.15 0.55
N ASN A 240 2.10 5.32 0.84
CA ASN A 240 1.49 6.29 1.74
C ASN A 240 0.52 7.17 0.97
N TYR A 241 -0.60 7.45 1.61
CA TYR A 241 -1.62 8.34 1.13
C TYR A 241 -1.70 9.55 2.04
N GLN A 242 -1.83 10.69 1.39
CA GLN A 242 -1.96 11.97 2.03
C GLN A 242 -3.17 12.67 1.43
N LEU A 243 -4.06 13.15 2.29
CA LEU A 243 -5.22 13.90 1.87
C LEU A 243 -5.23 15.23 2.61
N TYR A 244 -5.09 16.32 1.86
CA TYR A 244 -5.34 17.67 2.35
C TYR A 244 -6.79 18.01 2.06
N PHE A 245 -7.58 18.23 3.10
CA PHE A 245 -9.00 18.47 3.05
C PHE A 245 -9.32 19.84 3.65
N PRO A 246 -9.52 20.88 2.83
CA PRO A 246 -9.90 22.20 3.30
C PRO A 246 -11.28 22.21 3.96
N VAL A 247 -11.40 22.84 5.13
CA VAL A 247 -12.68 23.00 5.84
C VAL A 247 -12.87 24.47 6.20
N THR A 248 -14.09 24.98 5.99
CA THR A 248 -14.44 26.39 6.22
C THR A 248 -15.58 26.48 7.23
N PHE A 249 -15.42 27.32 8.24
CA PHE A 249 -16.40 27.62 9.28
C PHE A 249 -16.60 29.13 9.34
N GLY A 250 -17.68 29.63 8.74
CA GLY A 250 -17.86 31.08 8.55
C GLY A 250 -16.68 31.67 7.75
N ASP A 251 -16.01 32.67 8.30
CA ASP A 251 -14.84 33.30 7.69
C ASP A 251 -13.51 32.59 8.01
N LYS A 252 -13.54 31.56 8.86
CA LYS A 252 -12.36 30.83 9.30
C LYS A 252 -12.14 29.61 8.44
N LYS A 253 -10.88 29.33 8.11
CA LYS A 253 -10.49 28.18 7.28
C LYS A 253 -9.33 27.43 7.91
N LEU A 254 -9.40 26.12 7.88
CA LEU A 254 -8.30 25.21 8.19
C LEU A 254 -8.15 24.17 7.09
N VAL A 255 -7.04 23.43 7.11
CA VAL A 255 -6.87 22.22 6.29
C VAL A 255 -6.63 21.04 7.22
N LEU A 256 -7.49 20.03 7.12
CA LEU A 256 -7.22 18.73 7.73
C LEU A 256 -6.29 17.96 6.81
N TYR A 257 -5.12 17.62 7.31
CA TYR A 257 -4.20 16.71 6.65
C TYR A 257 -4.35 15.32 7.27
N PHE A 258 -4.75 14.36 6.45
CA PHE A 258 -4.85 12.97 6.82
C PHE A 258 -3.70 12.19 6.20
N SER A 259 -3.08 11.30 6.97
CA SER A 259 -2.13 10.34 6.44
C SER A 259 -2.36 8.94 6.98
N ASP A 260 -2.18 7.93 6.13
CA ASP A 260 -2.07 6.54 6.57
C ASP A 260 -0.63 6.13 6.89
N PHE A 261 0.30 7.10 6.90
CA PHE A 261 1.68 6.87 7.31
C PHE A 261 1.73 6.51 8.79
N GLN A 262 1.93 5.23 9.06
CA GLN A 262 2.32 4.79 10.39
C GLN A 262 3.81 5.08 10.55
N ARG A 263 4.15 6.06 11.38
CA ARG A 263 5.54 6.26 11.80
C ARG A 263 5.96 4.97 12.49
N TYR A 264 6.91 4.26 11.89
CA TYR A 264 7.40 2.97 12.36
C TYR A 264 7.98 3.12 13.77
N GLY A 265 7.14 2.96 14.79
CA GLY A 265 7.55 2.70 16.16
C GLY A 265 7.94 1.23 16.22
N LYS A 266 9.17 0.96 16.67
CA LYS A 266 9.71 -0.39 16.83
C LYS A 266 8.63 -1.37 17.31
N TYR A 267 8.36 -2.40 16.53
CA TYR A 267 7.84 -3.64 17.10
C TYR A 267 8.83 -4.09 18.18
N GLY A 268 8.42 -4.01 19.45
CA GLY A 268 9.24 -4.35 20.61
C GLY A 268 9.76 -3.13 21.39
N SER A 269 8.91 -2.60 22.27
CA SER A 269 9.29 -2.00 23.56
C SER A 269 8.46 -2.66 24.65
#